data_AF-A0AAV0FPZ3-F1
#
_entry.id   AF-A0AAV0FPZ3-F1
#
_cell.length_a   1.000
_cell.length_b   1.000
_cell.length_c   1.000
_cell.angle_alpha   90.00
_cell.angle_beta   90.00
_cell.angle_gamma   90.00
#
_symmetry.space_group_name_H-M   'P 1'
#
loop_
_entity.id
_entity.type
_entity.pdbx_description
1 polymer ?
#
loop_
_entity_poly.entity_id
_entity_poly.type
_entity_poly.pdbx_seq_one_letter_code
_entity_poly.pdbx_strand_id
1 'polypeptide(L)'
;MDDKCFESFDSFWNAFTSIDSITTLNETLGPLSVTKFDSNGFDAKALIDGIIRNAAAAKRSKAQFCEDLVYMIVIGLTNGNIRATEGRIKELSARYKIRIRAANANSRIDGRGLTFARTISLFPNLASMLLHKSPGITRKVNQSSLNVQELPSAMQHFAFASLIPKCVHKTISTVFMFATIAYMIDFSKTITPSLVTKTAKELYQVQDKYFNIAYAKSRYAETAKIGYLMSYGLHLPENFTKVINVASRLQFEVFGSVMDAEGIKKEVMKNNVLHLADEAAQNATAATGIVPISF
;
A
#
# COMPACT_ATOMS: atom_id res chain seq x y z
N MET A 1 21.36 -17.45 -15.75
CA MET A 1 20.42 -16.73 -14.87
C MET A 1 20.45 -15.30 -15.38
N ASP A 2 19.43 -14.89 -16.13
CA ASP A 2 19.52 -13.72 -17.00
C ASP A 2 19.41 -12.39 -16.24
N ASP A 3 20.44 -11.56 -16.39
CA ASP A 3 20.64 -10.22 -15.81
C ASP A 3 19.80 -9.10 -16.46
N LYS A 4 18.58 -9.40 -16.92
CA LYS A 4 17.76 -8.42 -17.67
C LYS A 4 16.84 -7.52 -16.83
N CYS A 5 17.04 -7.45 -15.50
CA CYS A 5 16.14 -6.68 -14.61
C CYS A 5 16.55 -5.20 -14.42
N PHE A 6 17.70 -4.76 -14.93
CA PHE A 6 18.29 -3.45 -14.59
C PHE A 6 18.33 -2.41 -15.73
N GLU A 7 17.96 -2.76 -16.97
CA GLU A 7 17.96 -1.78 -18.10
C GLU A 7 16.81 -0.75 -18.04
N SER A 8 15.84 -0.89 -17.13
CA SER A 8 14.66 -0.02 -17.07
C SER A 8 14.65 1.01 -15.93
N PHE A 9 15.63 0.99 -15.02
CA PHE A 9 15.62 1.89 -13.86
C PHE A 9 15.88 3.36 -14.25
N ASP A 10 16.81 3.62 -15.17
CA ASP A 10 17.09 4.98 -15.65
C ASP A 10 15.95 5.54 -16.50
N SER A 11 15.27 4.68 -17.28
CA SER A 11 14.04 5.04 -18.01
C SER A 11 12.88 5.34 -17.05
N PHE A 12 12.72 4.53 -16.00
CA PHE A 12 11.77 4.77 -14.91
C PHE A 12 12.07 6.08 -14.15
N TRP A 13 13.34 6.35 -13.86
CA TRP A 13 13.79 7.56 -13.17
C TRP A 13 13.55 8.82 -14.03
N ASN A 14 13.84 8.76 -15.32
CA ASN A 14 13.56 9.85 -16.27
C ASN A 14 12.05 10.10 -16.44
N ALA A 15 11.21 9.06 -16.36
CA ALA A 15 9.75 9.20 -16.37
C ALA A 15 9.17 9.69 -15.03
N PHE A 16 9.83 9.41 -13.90
CA PHE A 16 9.43 9.86 -12.57
C PHE A 16 9.86 11.31 -12.28
N THR A 17 11.00 11.74 -12.82
CA THR A 17 11.54 13.10 -12.68
C THR A 17 11.02 14.09 -13.71
N SER A 18 10.43 13.63 -14.82
CA SER A 18 9.70 14.47 -15.79
C SER A 18 8.30 14.90 -15.32
N ILE A 19 7.82 14.30 -14.22
CA ILE A 19 6.71 14.83 -13.43
C ILE A 19 7.31 15.92 -12.55
N ASP A 20 6.79 17.16 -12.61
CA ASP A 20 7.15 18.31 -11.76
C ASP A 20 6.98 17.99 -10.25
N SER A 21 7.91 17.21 -9.70
CA SER A 21 7.70 16.31 -8.55
C SER A 21 8.05 16.92 -7.20
N ILE A 22 8.09 18.25 -7.10
CA ILE A 22 8.25 18.97 -5.83
C ILE A 22 6.91 19.45 -5.28
N THR A 23 5.98 19.85 -6.15
CA THR A 23 4.60 20.23 -5.81
C THR A 23 3.77 18.97 -5.51
N THR A 24 3.95 17.94 -6.32
CA THR A 24 3.25 16.66 -6.19
C THR A 24 3.56 15.96 -4.89
N LEU A 25 4.75 16.09 -4.29
CA LEU A 25 5.05 15.39 -3.03
C LEU A 25 4.26 15.98 -1.83
N ASN A 26 4.06 17.31 -1.77
CA ASN A 26 3.24 17.94 -0.74
C ASN A 26 1.75 17.64 -0.95
N GLU A 27 1.29 17.60 -2.20
CA GLU A 27 -0.07 17.21 -2.57
C GLU A 27 -0.32 15.69 -2.36
N THR A 28 0.70 14.86 -2.63
CA THR A 28 0.66 13.39 -2.51
C THR A 28 0.79 12.93 -1.07
N LEU A 29 1.49 13.68 -0.21
CA LEU A 29 1.55 13.38 1.22
C LEU A 29 0.26 13.78 1.96
N GLY A 30 -0.54 14.70 1.38
CA GLY A 30 -1.74 15.28 2.01
C GLY A 30 -1.43 15.92 3.37
N PRO A 31 -2.41 16.61 3.99
CA PRO A 31 -2.28 16.98 5.40
C PRO A 31 -2.22 15.68 6.22
N LEU A 32 -1.03 15.33 6.71
CA LEU A 32 -0.83 14.23 7.63
C LEU A 32 -1.52 14.56 8.95
N SER A 33 -2.73 14.02 9.16
CA SER A 33 -3.37 14.04 10.48
C SER A 33 -2.64 13.06 11.39
N VAL A 34 -1.63 13.54 12.11
CA VAL A 34 -0.83 12.72 13.02
C VAL A 34 -1.53 12.62 14.38
N THR A 35 -2.60 11.83 14.47
CA THR A 35 -3.12 11.40 15.77
C THR A 35 -2.19 10.33 16.35
N LYS A 36 -1.84 10.43 17.64
CA LYS A 36 -1.03 9.43 18.36
C LYS A 36 -1.61 8.03 18.15
N PHE A 37 -0.83 7.14 17.55
CA PHE A 37 -1.21 5.74 17.38
C PHE A 37 -0.75 4.94 18.59
N ASP A 38 -1.59 4.86 19.62
CA ASP A 38 -1.40 3.87 20.68
C ASP A 38 -1.97 2.52 20.22
N SER A 39 -1.07 1.67 19.73
CA SER A 39 -1.15 0.24 20.03
C SER A 39 0.25 -0.36 20.01
N ASN A 40 0.74 -0.73 21.19
CA ASN A 40 1.62 -1.86 21.46
C ASN A 40 2.50 -2.34 20.29
N GLY A 41 3.34 -1.46 19.72
CA GLY A 41 4.46 -1.88 18.86
C GLY A 41 4.54 -1.35 17.41
N PHE A 42 3.82 -0.30 17.00
CA PHE A 42 4.14 0.44 15.76
C PHE A 42 3.86 1.95 15.91
N ASP A 43 4.91 2.76 15.97
CA ASP A 43 4.86 4.21 16.18
C ASP A 43 5.21 4.95 14.88
N ALA A 44 4.19 5.16 14.04
CA ALA A 44 4.36 5.76 12.71
C ALA A 44 4.97 7.17 12.78
N LYS A 45 4.59 7.96 13.79
CA LYS A 45 5.11 9.32 13.98
C LYS A 45 6.60 9.28 14.29
N ALA A 46 7.02 8.51 15.29
CA ALA A 46 8.44 8.43 15.66
C ALA A 46 9.30 7.89 14.52
N LEU A 47 8.78 6.96 13.72
CA LEU A 47 9.46 6.43 12.55
C LEU A 47 9.66 7.49 11.46
N ILE A 48 8.61 8.25 11.13
CA ILE A 48 8.69 9.33 10.14
C ILE A 48 9.61 10.44 10.61
N ASP A 49 9.46 10.88 11.86
CA ASP A 49 10.36 11.88 12.43
C ASP A 49 11.81 11.37 12.41
N GLY A 50 12.03 10.07 12.64
CA GLY A 50 13.33 9.42 12.51
C GLY A 50 13.90 9.47 11.09
N ILE A 51 13.09 9.16 10.09
CA ILE A 51 13.47 9.25 8.68
C ILE A 51 13.89 10.67 8.31
N ILE A 52 13.08 11.66 8.67
CA ILE A 52 13.34 13.09 8.37
C ILE A 52 14.61 13.57 9.08
N ARG A 53 14.76 13.28 10.38
CA ARG A 53 15.97 13.64 11.14
C ARG A 53 17.23 13.04 10.54
N ASN A 54 17.18 11.77 10.13
CA ASN A 54 18.32 11.09 9.54
C ASN A 54 18.67 11.64 8.14
N ALA A 55 17.67 12.01 7.33
CA ALA A 55 17.88 12.69 6.05
C ALA A 55 18.58 14.05 6.24
N ALA A 56 18.10 14.84 7.21
CA ALA A 56 18.67 16.14 7.55
C ALA A 56 20.11 16.03 8.09
N ALA A 57 20.37 15.08 8.99
CA ALA A 57 21.72 14.80 9.50
C ALA A 57 22.70 14.39 8.38
N ALA A 58 22.21 13.66 7.38
CA ALA A 58 22.98 13.28 6.20
C ALA A 58 23.03 14.37 5.11
N LYS A 59 22.49 15.57 5.38
CA LYS A 59 22.43 16.72 4.46
C LYS A 59 21.84 16.38 3.08
N ARG A 60 20.84 15.49 3.03
CA ARG A 60 20.19 15.12 1.76
C ARG A 60 19.38 16.30 1.23
N SER A 61 19.53 16.59 -0.06
CA SER A 61 18.61 17.52 -0.74
C SER A 61 17.19 16.93 -0.82
N LYS A 62 16.18 17.75 -1.14
CA LYS A 62 14.80 17.26 -1.30
C LYS A 62 14.71 16.13 -2.34
N ALA A 63 15.35 16.29 -3.50
CA ALA A 63 15.36 15.28 -4.57
C ALA A 63 16.00 13.96 -4.09
N GLN A 64 17.15 14.07 -3.44
CA GLN A 64 17.90 12.95 -2.86
C GLN A 64 17.14 12.21 -1.77
N PHE A 65 16.36 12.91 -0.96
CA PHE A 65 15.49 12.31 0.05
C PHE A 65 14.32 11.55 -0.59
N CYS A 66 13.71 12.11 -1.64
CA CYS A 66 12.64 11.43 -2.38
C CYS A 66 13.14 10.15 -3.04
N GLU A 67 14.33 10.22 -3.66
CA GLU A 67 15.03 9.06 -4.22
C GLU A 67 15.23 7.97 -3.16
N ASP A 68 15.77 8.32 -1.99
CA ASP A 68 15.98 7.39 -0.88
C ASP A 68 14.67 6.75 -0.41
N LEU A 69 13.56 7.52 -0.34
CA LEU A 69 12.23 7.02 0.00
C LEU A 69 11.71 6.01 -1.02
N VAL A 70 11.82 6.33 -2.31
CA VAL A 70 11.42 5.42 -3.39
C VAL A 70 12.22 4.12 -3.31
N TYR A 71 13.55 4.20 -3.17
CA TYR A 71 14.39 3.01 -3.00
C TYR A 71 14.00 2.18 -1.77
N MET A 72 13.76 2.81 -0.62
CA MET A 72 13.35 2.08 0.58
C MET A 72 12.03 1.31 0.36
N ILE A 73 11.08 1.90 -0.36
CA ILE A 73 9.79 1.26 -0.66
C ILE A 73 9.97 0.14 -1.69
N VAL A 74 10.71 0.39 -2.77
CA VAL A 74 11.01 -0.61 -3.80
C VAL A 74 11.68 -1.83 -3.18
N ILE A 75 12.73 -1.64 -2.35
CA ILE A 75 13.41 -2.73 -1.63
C ILE A 75 12.42 -3.51 -0.76
N GLY A 76 11.51 -2.81 -0.09
CA GLY A 76 10.45 -3.45 0.69
C GLY A 76 9.51 -4.31 -0.16
N LEU A 77 9.15 -3.86 -1.36
CA LEU A 77 8.21 -4.52 -2.27
C LEU A 77 8.84 -5.72 -2.98
N THR A 78 10.10 -5.62 -3.38
CA THR A 78 10.85 -6.67 -4.09
C THR A 78 11.35 -7.75 -3.15
N ASN A 79 12.00 -7.33 -2.05
CA ASN A 79 12.79 -8.22 -1.21
C ASN A 79 12.20 -8.42 0.20
N GLY A 80 11.15 -7.69 0.57
CA GLY A 80 10.60 -7.72 1.92
C GLY A 80 11.58 -7.15 2.95
N ASN A 81 11.54 -7.68 4.17
CA ASN A 81 12.57 -7.34 5.17
C ASN A 81 13.80 -8.23 4.98
N ILE A 82 14.82 -7.67 4.35
CA ILE A 82 16.01 -8.35 3.85
C ILE A 82 17.02 -8.78 4.94
N ARG A 83 17.91 -9.68 4.52
CA ARG A 83 19.19 -10.05 5.18
C ARG A 83 20.41 -9.48 4.44
N ALA A 84 20.24 -9.00 3.21
CA ALA A 84 21.32 -8.51 2.36
C ALA A 84 21.91 -7.22 2.94
N THR A 85 23.23 -7.07 2.85
CA THR A 85 24.00 -5.97 3.44
C THR A 85 24.92 -5.30 2.40
N GLU A 86 24.53 -5.33 1.12
CA GLU A 86 25.34 -4.86 0.01
C GLU A 86 24.72 -3.66 -0.72
N GLY A 87 25.56 -2.87 -1.39
CA GLY A 87 25.15 -1.74 -2.23
C GLY A 87 24.21 -0.75 -1.54
N ARG A 88 23.17 -0.33 -2.28
CA ARG A 88 22.20 0.70 -1.88
C ARG A 88 21.45 0.34 -0.59
N ILE A 89 21.24 -0.95 -0.35
CA ILE A 89 20.62 -1.48 0.88
C ILE A 89 21.46 -1.13 2.11
N LYS A 90 22.79 -1.36 2.04
CA LYS A 90 23.71 -1.10 3.15
C LYS A 90 23.73 0.38 3.49
N GLU A 91 23.82 1.19 2.44
CA GLU A 91 23.86 2.65 2.53
C GLU A 91 22.59 3.20 3.20
N LEU A 92 21.40 2.83 2.69
CA LEU A 92 20.13 3.28 3.24
C LEU A 92 19.92 2.77 4.67
N SER A 93 20.34 1.54 4.95
CA SER A 93 20.19 0.97 6.29
C SER A 93 21.05 1.67 7.32
N ALA A 94 22.29 2.00 6.98
CA ALA A 94 23.16 2.81 7.83
C ALA A 94 22.62 4.23 8.01
N ARG A 95 22.21 4.88 6.91
CA ARG A 95 21.71 6.27 6.92
C ARG A 95 20.44 6.42 7.76
N TYR A 96 19.44 5.58 7.48
CA TYR A 96 18.10 5.70 8.08
C TYR A 96 17.91 4.81 9.32
N LYS A 97 18.97 4.12 9.78
CA LYS A 97 18.93 3.19 10.91
C LYS A 97 17.88 2.07 10.71
N ILE A 98 17.80 1.57 9.47
CA ILE A 98 16.87 0.49 9.09
C ILE A 98 17.39 -0.82 9.67
N ARG A 99 16.55 -1.53 10.41
CA ARG A 99 16.87 -2.84 10.98
C ARG A 99 16.74 -3.93 9.90
N ILE A 100 17.89 -4.40 9.43
CA ILE A 100 18.03 -5.60 8.59
C ILE A 100 17.89 -6.84 9.50
N ARG A 101 17.20 -7.89 9.05
CA ARG A 101 17.05 -9.12 9.83
C ARG A 101 18.38 -9.88 9.85
N ALA A 102 18.96 -10.13 11.02
CA ALA A 102 20.12 -11.01 11.15
C ALA A 102 19.73 -12.46 10.80
N ALA A 103 20.68 -13.24 10.28
CA ALA A 103 20.45 -14.60 9.73
C ALA A 103 19.70 -15.55 10.69
N ASN A 104 19.91 -15.40 12.00
CA ASN A 104 19.36 -16.28 13.04
C ASN A 104 18.49 -15.56 14.08
N ALA A 105 18.09 -14.31 13.83
CA ALA A 105 17.33 -13.53 14.81
C ALA A 105 15.82 -13.56 14.51
N ASN A 106 15.06 -14.15 15.43
CA ASN A 106 13.66 -13.78 15.68
C ASN A 106 13.64 -12.46 16.48
N SER A 107 14.25 -11.41 15.93
CA SER A 107 14.26 -10.11 16.58
C SER A 107 12.86 -9.52 16.52
N ARG A 108 12.16 -9.53 17.66
CA ARG A 108 10.94 -8.76 17.86
C ARG A 108 11.29 -7.29 17.65
N ILE A 109 10.84 -6.72 16.54
CA ILE A 109 11.11 -5.30 16.24
C ILE A 109 10.20 -4.48 17.16
N ASP A 110 10.80 -3.66 18.03
CA ASP A 110 10.06 -2.70 18.85
C ASP A 110 9.24 -1.73 17.99
N GLY A 111 8.35 -0.95 18.60
CA GLY A 111 7.48 -0.05 17.84
C GLY A 111 8.16 1.06 17.06
N ARG A 112 9.44 1.33 17.33
CA ARG A 112 10.21 2.42 16.74
C ARG A 112 11.30 1.94 15.78
N GLY A 113 11.45 0.62 15.60
CA GLY A 113 12.40 0.05 14.65
C GLY A 113 11.93 0.22 13.21
N LEU A 114 12.67 0.98 12.41
CA LEU A 114 12.38 1.10 10.97
C LEU A 114 12.83 -0.18 10.25
N THR A 115 12.02 -0.66 9.30
CA THR A 115 12.38 -1.72 8.36
C THR A 115 11.91 -1.31 6.96
N PHE A 116 12.48 -1.91 5.91
CA PHE A 116 12.01 -1.65 4.54
C PHE A 116 10.52 -1.97 4.37
N ALA A 117 10.05 -3.07 4.97
CA ALA A 117 8.63 -3.39 5.00
C ALA A 117 7.81 -2.29 5.73
N ARG A 118 8.25 -1.81 6.89
CA ARG A 118 7.55 -0.72 7.60
C ARG A 118 7.54 0.58 6.81
N THR A 119 8.50 0.84 5.93
CA THR A 119 8.43 2.01 5.02
C THR A 119 7.22 1.92 4.08
N ILE A 120 6.84 0.73 3.62
CA ILE A 120 5.59 0.53 2.86
C ILE A 120 4.37 0.90 3.73
N SER A 121 4.35 0.52 5.01
CA SER A 121 3.28 0.90 5.94
C SER A 121 3.20 2.40 6.20
N LEU A 122 4.35 3.09 6.18
CA LEU A 122 4.41 4.54 6.38
C LEU A 122 3.93 5.27 5.13
N PHE A 123 4.27 4.79 3.94
CA PHE A 123 3.96 5.43 2.66
C PHE A 123 3.21 4.49 1.70
N PRO A 124 2.02 3.98 2.10
CA PRO A 124 1.24 3.03 1.31
C PRO A 124 0.83 3.60 -0.04
N ASN A 125 0.50 4.89 -0.12
CA ASN A 125 0.15 5.55 -1.37
C ASN A 125 1.31 5.55 -2.36
N LEU A 126 2.52 5.87 -1.92
CA LEU A 126 3.71 5.82 -2.77
C LEU A 126 4.00 4.38 -3.23
N ALA A 127 3.81 3.39 -2.36
CA ALA A 127 3.92 1.98 -2.75
C ALA A 127 2.90 1.60 -3.83
N SER A 128 1.61 1.93 -3.65
CA SER A 128 0.58 1.66 -4.66
C SER A 128 0.86 2.36 -5.98
N MET A 129 1.30 3.62 -5.95
CA MET A 129 1.67 4.39 -7.14
C MET A 129 2.84 3.73 -7.90
N LEU A 130 3.89 3.32 -7.18
CA LEU A 130 5.04 2.64 -7.80
C LEU A 130 4.63 1.35 -8.50
N LEU A 131 3.77 0.55 -7.87
CA LEU A 131 3.26 -0.68 -8.47
C LEU A 131 2.32 -0.43 -9.65
N HIS A 132 1.51 0.63 -9.57
CA HIS A 132 0.64 1.04 -10.66
C HIS A 132 1.44 1.46 -11.89
N LYS A 133 2.50 2.26 -11.71
CA LYS A 133 3.34 2.78 -12.79
C LYS A 133 4.36 1.75 -13.31
N SER A 134 4.80 0.83 -12.46
CA SER A 134 5.75 -0.22 -12.83
C SER A 134 5.26 -1.58 -12.31
N PRO A 135 4.30 -2.20 -13.03
CA PRO A 135 3.85 -3.55 -12.72
C PRO A 135 5.05 -4.51 -12.82
N GLY A 136 5.26 -5.34 -11.79
CA GLY A 136 6.35 -6.32 -11.77
C GLY A 136 7.49 -6.01 -10.80
N ILE A 137 7.48 -4.85 -10.13
CA ILE A 137 8.41 -4.56 -9.02
C ILE A 137 8.12 -5.48 -7.81
N THR A 138 6.89 -5.91 -7.58
CA THR A 138 6.61 -6.85 -6.49
C THR A 138 7.24 -8.21 -6.73
N ARG A 139 7.58 -8.91 -5.65
CA ARG A 139 7.82 -10.35 -5.71
C ARG A 139 6.65 -11.07 -6.41
N LYS A 140 6.96 -11.92 -7.39
CA LYS A 140 5.97 -12.78 -8.05
C LYS A 140 5.33 -13.71 -7.02
N VAL A 141 4.01 -13.63 -6.92
CA VAL A 141 3.21 -14.50 -6.07
C VAL A 141 2.87 -15.77 -6.84
N ASN A 142 2.89 -16.93 -6.16
CA ASN A 142 2.55 -18.21 -6.77
C ASN A 142 1.11 -18.20 -7.32
N GLN A 143 0.87 -18.94 -8.41
CA GLN A 143 -0.49 -19.18 -8.90
C GLN A 143 -1.26 -20.02 -7.88
N SER A 144 -2.50 -19.64 -7.62
CA SER A 144 -3.39 -20.28 -6.64
C SER A 144 -4.84 -20.18 -7.11
N SER A 145 -5.78 -20.85 -6.43
CA SER A 145 -7.22 -20.71 -6.70
C SER A 145 -7.77 -19.30 -6.47
N LEU A 146 -7.06 -18.43 -5.74
CA LEU A 146 -7.45 -17.05 -5.51
C LEU A 146 -7.17 -16.13 -6.70
N ASN A 147 -6.26 -16.52 -7.62
CA ASN A 147 -5.89 -15.78 -8.83
C ASN A 147 -5.57 -14.29 -8.57
N VAL A 148 -4.80 -14.01 -7.51
CA VAL A 148 -4.46 -12.65 -7.06
C VAL A 148 -3.62 -11.84 -8.07
N GLN A 149 -3.14 -12.49 -9.12
CA GLN A 149 -2.38 -11.96 -10.25
C GLN A 149 -3.29 -11.15 -11.18
N GLU A 150 -4.61 -11.39 -11.15
CA GLU A 150 -5.59 -10.56 -11.83
C GLU A 150 -5.81 -9.21 -11.12
N LEU A 151 -5.42 -9.10 -9.85
CA LEU A 151 -5.63 -7.90 -9.06
C LEU A 151 -4.82 -6.72 -9.64
N PRO A 152 -5.39 -5.51 -9.75
CA PRO A 152 -4.63 -4.33 -10.12
C PRO A 152 -3.35 -4.18 -9.28
N SER A 153 -2.22 -3.90 -9.93
CA SER A 153 -0.90 -3.91 -9.30
C SER A 153 -0.80 -2.97 -8.08
N ALA A 154 -1.52 -1.85 -8.10
CA ALA A 154 -1.60 -0.90 -7.00
C ALA A 154 -2.03 -1.55 -5.65
N MET A 155 -2.79 -2.64 -5.69
CA MET A 155 -3.28 -3.34 -4.51
C MET A 155 -2.34 -4.45 -4.01
N GLN A 156 -1.28 -4.76 -4.76
CA GLN A 156 -0.40 -5.91 -4.50
C GLN A 156 0.64 -5.60 -3.41
N HIS A 157 0.19 -5.09 -2.26
CA HIS A 157 1.01 -4.95 -1.05
C HIS A 157 0.12 -4.84 0.20
N PHE A 158 0.65 -5.29 1.34
CA PHE A 158 -0.09 -5.38 2.60
C PHE A 158 -0.60 -4.04 3.15
N ALA A 159 0.09 -2.94 2.84
CA ALA A 159 -0.27 -1.62 3.37
C ALA A 159 -1.45 -0.97 2.61
N PHE A 160 -1.90 -1.56 1.50
CA PHE A 160 -3.04 -1.06 0.72
C PHE A 160 -4.32 -0.96 1.57
N ALA A 161 -4.46 -1.81 2.59
CA ALA A 161 -5.57 -1.76 3.54
C ALA A 161 -5.81 -0.36 4.13
N SER A 162 -4.74 0.41 4.35
CA SER A 162 -4.83 1.78 4.89
C SER A 162 -5.33 2.81 3.87
N LEU A 163 -5.36 2.50 2.58
CA LEU A 163 -5.86 3.37 1.52
C LEU A 163 -7.34 3.14 1.21
N ILE A 164 -7.99 2.16 1.83
CA ILE A 164 -9.41 1.90 1.62
C ILE A 164 -10.21 2.95 2.41
N PRO A 165 -11.07 3.74 1.74
CA PRO A 165 -11.92 4.71 2.41
C PRO A 165 -13.01 4.01 3.23
N LYS A 166 -13.33 4.59 4.38
CA LYS A 166 -14.42 4.19 5.29
C LYS A 166 -15.74 4.87 4.95
N CYS A 167 -15.68 5.98 4.20
CA CYS A 167 -16.84 6.77 3.78
C CYS A 167 -17.62 6.16 2.60
N VAL A 168 -17.06 5.16 1.90
CA VAL A 168 -17.76 4.45 0.82
C VAL A 168 -18.75 3.43 1.37
N HIS A 169 -19.69 2.98 0.54
CA HIS A 169 -20.62 1.93 0.89
C HIS A 169 -19.89 0.69 1.43
N LYS A 170 -20.39 0.10 2.52
CA LYS A 170 -19.72 -1.00 3.23
C LYS A 170 -19.36 -2.15 2.30
N THR A 171 -20.23 -2.51 1.36
CA THR A 171 -19.97 -3.55 0.37
C THR A 171 -18.70 -3.29 -0.45
N ILE A 172 -18.45 -2.05 -0.87
CA ILE A 172 -17.26 -1.67 -1.64
C ILE A 172 -16.01 -1.85 -0.78
N SER A 173 -16.04 -1.36 0.47
CA SER A 173 -14.93 -1.54 1.41
C SER A 173 -14.64 -3.03 1.67
N THR A 174 -15.66 -3.88 1.76
CA THR A 174 -15.54 -5.33 1.93
C THR A 174 -14.91 -6.00 0.70
N VAL A 175 -15.28 -5.58 -0.52
CA VAL A 175 -14.68 -6.07 -1.76
C VAL A 175 -13.18 -5.79 -1.79
N PHE A 176 -12.76 -4.55 -1.52
CA PHE A 176 -11.34 -4.21 -1.43
C PHE A 176 -10.63 -4.98 -0.33
N MET A 177 -11.27 -5.11 0.85
CA MET A 177 -10.71 -5.88 1.97
C MET A 177 -10.44 -7.33 1.58
N PHE A 178 -11.42 -8.02 1.04
CA PHE A 178 -11.29 -9.43 0.68
C PHE A 178 -10.23 -9.60 -0.43
N ALA A 179 -10.21 -8.72 -1.42
CA ALA A 179 -9.18 -8.75 -2.46
C ALA A 179 -7.76 -8.53 -1.90
N THR A 180 -7.58 -7.57 -0.98
CA THR A 180 -6.28 -7.34 -0.32
C THR A 180 -5.88 -8.53 0.56
N ILE A 181 -6.81 -9.12 1.32
CA ILE A 181 -6.53 -10.30 2.15
C ILE A 181 -6.16 -11.50 1.27
N ALA A 182 -6.83 -11.68 0.13
CA ALA A 182 -6.52 -12.76 -0.82
C ALA A 182 -5.05 -12.66 -1.28
N TYR A 183 -4.64 -11.46 -1.73
CA TYR A 183 -3.24 -11.19 -2.06
C TYR A 183 -2.30 -11.53 -0.91
N MET A 184 -2.65 -11.14 0.33
CA MET A 184 -1.83 -11.39 1.50
C MET A 184 -1.70 -12.86 1.88
N ILE A 185 -2.73 -13.67 1.64
CA ILE A 185 -2.69 -15.11 1.84
C ILE A 185 -1.64 -15.74 0.91
N ASP A 186 -1.74 -15.48 -0.39
CA ASP A 186 -0.81 -16.06 -1.37
C ASP A 186 0.60 -15.48 -1.23
N PHE A 187 0.71 -14.18 -0.94
CA PHE A 187 2.00 -13.56 -0.62
C PHE A 187 2.65 -14.23 0.59
N SER A 188 1.88 -14.49 1.67
CA SER A 188 2.37 -15.16 2.88
C SER A 188 2.87 -16.58 2.60
N LYS A 189 2.15 -17.34 1.76
CA LYS A 189 2.61 -18.66 1.29
C LYS A 189 3.88 -18.57 0.48
N THR A 190 4.01 -17.53 -0.35
CA THR A 190 5.19 -17.29 -1.19
C THR A 190 6.44 -16.96 -0.37
N ILE A 191 6.29 -16.18 0.72
CA ILE A 191 7.44 -15.76 1.54
C ILE A 191 7.72 -16.67 2.74
N THR A 192 6.77 -17.56 3.10
CA THR A 192 6.88 -18.44 4.27
C THR A 192 6.54 -19.88 3.89
N PRO A 193 7.54 -20.73 3.60
CA PRO A 193 7.31 -22.10 3.14
C PRO A 193 6.44 -22.95 4.08
N SER A 194 6.52 -22.72 5.39
CA SER A 194 5.70 -23.44 6.39
C SER A 194 4.20 -23.11 6.32
N LEU A 195 3.80 -22.10 5.56
CA LEU A 195 2.39 -21.71 5.37
C LEU A 195 1.79 -22.28 4.07
N VAL A 196 2.59 -22.90 3.20
CA VAL A 196 2.12 -23.41 1.89
C VAL A 196 0.98 -24.42 2.04
N THR A 197 1.05 -25.28 3.05
CA THR A 197 0.03 -26.31 3.35
C THR A 197 -1.20 -25.78 4.07
N LYS A 198 -1.19 -24.51 4.51
CA LYS A 198 -2.32 -23.90 5.21
C LYS A 198 -3.45 -23.55 4.24
N THR A 199 -4.68 -23.77 4.68
CA THR A 199 -5.88 -23.40 3.92
C THR A 199 -6.05 -21.88 3.89
N ALA A 200 -6.80 -21.38 2.89
CA ALA A 200 -7.15 -19.96 2.84
C ALA A 200 -7.91 -19.51 4.10
N LYS A 201 -8.80 -20.35 4.62
CA LYS A 201 -9.56 -20.11 5.86
C LYS A 201 -8.68 -19.95 7.10
N GLU A 202 -7.66 -20.79 7.28
CA GLU A 202 -6.71 -20.66 8.40
C GLU A 202 -5.92 -19.36 8.32
N LEU A 203 -5.47 -18.98 7.12
CA LEU A 203 -4.68 -17.77 6.93
C LEU A 203 -5.53 -16.49 6.96
N TYR A 204 -6.79 -16.57 6.54
CA TYR A 204 -7.75 -15.46 6.57
C TYR A 204 -7.86 -14.85 7.97
N GLN A 205 -8.04 -15.67 9.02
CA GLN A 205 -8.19 -15.18 10.39
C GLN A 205 -6.98 -14.35 10.87
N VAL A 206 -5.78 -14.74 10.44
CA VAL A 206 -4.55 -14.03 10.76
C VAL A 206 -4.45 -12.73 9.98
N GLN A 207 -4.72 -12.77 8.67
CA GLN A 207 -4.61 -11.60 7.80
C GLN A 207 -5.70 -10.55 8.08
N ASP A 208 -6.92 -10.98 8.38
CA ASP A 208 -8.04 -10.11 8.73
C ASP A 208 -7.71 -9.24 9.95
N LYS A 209 -7.05 -9.81 10.97
CA LYS A 209 -6.58 -9.04 12.13
C LYS A 209 -5.61 -7.92 11.75
N TYR A 210 -4.61 -8.21 10.91
CA TYR A 210 -3.64 -7.19 10.48
C TYR A 210 -4.28 -6.15 9.56
N PHE A 211 -5.16 -6.60 8.66
CA PHE A 211 -5.94 -5.74 7.78
C PHE A 211 -6.76 -4.74 8.60
N ASN A 212 -7.57 -5.23 9.55
CA ASN A 212 -8.45 -4.39 10.36
C ASN A 212 -7.67 -3.33 11.15
N ILE A 213 -6.46 -3.65 11.64
CA ILE A 213 -5.58 -2.66 12.28
C ILE A 213 -5.17 -1.58 11.28
N ALA A 214 -4.68 -1.95 10.09
CA ALA A 214 -4.23 -0.99 9.08
C ALA A 214 -5.38 -0.12 8.53
N TYR A 215 -6.54 -0.73 8.31
CA TYR A 215 -7.76 -0.06 7.85
C TYR A 215 -8.32 0.90 8.91
N ALA A 216 -8.45 0.43 10.16
CA ALA A 216 -8.96 1.25 11.26
C ALA A 216 -8.03 2.42 11.59
N LYS A 217 -6.71 2.19 11.56
CA LYS A 217 -5.68 3.17 11.97
C LYS A 217 -5.04 3.93 10.82
N SER A 218 -5.68 3.98 9.67
CA SER A 218 -5.16 4.81 8.57
C SER A 218 -5.12 6.28 8.97
N ARG A 219 -4.01 6.94 8.61
CA ARG A 219 -3.73 8.37 8.85
C ARG A 219 -4.15 9.30 7.72
N TYR A 220 -4.59 8.72 6.60
CA TYR A 220 -4.98 9.48 5.41
C TYR A 220 -6.41 9.99 5.56
N ALA A 221 -6.64 11.22 5.13
CA ALA A 221 -7.98 11.76 4.99
C ALA A 221 -8.79 10.89 4.01
N GLU A 222 -10.09 10.77 4.26
CA GLU A 222 -10.99 9.95 3.44
C GLU A 222 -11.05 10.42 1.98
N THR A 223 -11.01 11.73 1.74
CA THR A 223 -10.92 12.34 0.40
C THR A 223 -9.62 11.98 -0.32
N ALA A 224 -8.50 11.94 0.39
CA ALA A 224 -7.21 11.53 -0.19
C ALA A 224 -7.23 10.05 -0.60
N LYS A 225 -7.83 9.19 0.23
CA LYS A 225 -8.01 7.75 -0.08
C LYS A 225 -8.82 7.55 -1.36
N ILE A 226 -9.94 8.26 -1.49
CA ILE A 226 -10.75 8.29 -2.71
C ILE A 226 -9.88 8.70 -3.91
N GLY A 227 -9.14 9.81 -3.78
CA GLY A 227 -8.23 10.29 -4.83
C GLY A 227 -7.18 9.25 -5.24
N TYR A 228 -6.62 8.50 -4.29
CA TYR A 228 -5.68 7.42 -4.60
C TYR A 228 -6.36 6.29 -5.38
N LEU A 229 -7.52 5.80 -4.94
CA LEU A 229 -8.27 4.77 -5.68
C LEU A 229 -8.60 5.23 -7.11
N MET A 230 -8.93 6.51 -7.29
CA MET A 230 -9.13 7.12 -8.62
C MET A 230 -7.86 7.09 -9.45
N SER A 231 -6.76 7.60 -8.90
CA SER A 231 -5.48 7.73 -9.60
C SER A 231 -4.89 6.40 -10.07
N TYR A 232 -5.26 5.29 -9.40
CA TYR A 232 -4.84 3.93 -9.78
C TYR A 232 -5.84 3.22 -10.70
N GLY A 233 -6.92 3.89 -11.11
CA GLY A 233 -7.96 3.34 -11.98
C GLY A 233 -8.83 2.28 -11.30
N LEU A 234 -8.88 2.21 -9.97
CA LEU A 234 -9.63 1.17 -9.24
C LEU A 234 -11.15 1.39 -9.24
N HIS A 235 -11.58 2.57 -9.67
CA HIS A 235 -12.97 2.94 -9.90
C HIS A 235 -13.48 2.50 -11.28
N LEU A 236 -12.57 2.21 -12.20
CA LEU A 236 -12.93 1.83 -13.56
C LEU A 236 -13.57 0.43 -13.54
N PRO A 237 -14.69 0.21 -14.24
CA PRO A 237 -15.45 -1.03 -14.19
C PRO A 237 -14.60 -2.29 -14.45
N GLU A 238 -13.65 -2.23 -15.38
CA GLU A 238 -12.77 -3.34 -15.74
C GLU A 238 -11.80 -3.71 -14.63
N ASN A 239 -11.25 -2.73 -13.92
CA ASN A 239 -10.35 -2.98 -12.80
C ASN A 239 -11.15 -3.42 -11.58
N PHE A 240 -12.28 -2.78 -11.30
CA PHE A 240 -13.14 -3.15 -10.19
C PHE A 240 -13.71 -4.56 -10.34
N THR A 241 -14.04 -4.99 -11.56
CA THR A 241 -14.44 -6.38 -11.85
C THR A 241 -13.36 -7.39 -11.46
N LYS A 242 -12.08 -7.09 -11.73
CA LYS A 242 -10.96 -7.94 -11.29
C LYS A 242 -10.89 -8.01 -9.76
N VAL A 243 -11.10 -6.89 -9.07
CA VAL A 243 -11.15 -6.85 -7.60
C VAL A 243 -12.30 -7.72 -7.07
N ILE A 244 -13.51 -7.60 -7.63
CA ILE A 244 -14.66 -8.44 -7.26
C ILE A 244 -14.36 -9.92 -7.46
N ASN A 245 -13.76 -10.30 -8.59
CA ASN A 245 -13.47 -11.70 -8.89
C ASN A 245 -12.53 -12.33 -7.85
N VAL A 246 -11.44 -11.63 -7.52
CA VAL A 246 -10.50 -12.08 -6.47
C VAL A 246 -11.19 -12.12 -5.10
N ALA A 247 -11.97 -11.10 -4.76
CA ALA A 247 -12.71 -11.05 -3.50
C ALA A 247 -13.74 -12.19 -3.36
N SER A 248 -14.46 -12.50 -4.43
CA SER A 248 -15.47 -13.56 -4.49
C SER A 248 -14.83 -14.95 -4.33
N ARG A 249 -13.67 -15.19 -4.95
CA ARG A 249 -12.90 -16.43 -4.77
C ARG A 249 -12.49 -16.63 -3.32
N LEU A 250 -11.99 -15.57 -2.65
CA LEU A 250 -11.68 -15.66 -1.23
C LEU A 250 -12.92 -15.92 -0.39
N GLN A 251 -14.04 -15.25 -0.67
CA GLN A 251 -15.28 -15.49 0.06
C GLN A 251 -15.73 -16.95 -0.05
N PHE A 252 -15.60 -17.53 -1.24
CA PHE A 252 -15.95 -18.92 -1.49
C PHE A 252 -15.03 -19.87 -0.70
N GLU A 253 -13.71 -19.67 -0.77
CA GLU A 253 -12.72 -20.49 -0.07
C GLU A 253 -12.84 -20.42 1.46
N VAL A 254 -13.30 -19.30 2.02
CA VAL A 254 -13.39 -19.09 3.48
C VAL A 254 -14.78 -19.44 4.03
N PHE A 255 -15.84 -19.09 3.30
CA PHE A 255 -17.21 -19.11 3.79
C PHE A 255 -18.16 -19.97 2.94
N GLY A 256 -17.72 -20.54 1.82
CA GLY A 256 -18.56 -21.37 0.94
C GLY A 256 -19.63 -20.60 0.17
N SER A 257 -19.51 -19.27 0.07
CA SER A 257 -20.46 -18.40 -0.66
C SER A 257 -19.72 -17.51 -1.65
N VAL A 258 -20.40 -17.09 -2.71
CA VAL A 258 -19.86 -16.14 -3.69
C VAL A 258 -20.45 -14.76 -3.49
N MET A 259 -19.69 -13.72 -3.83
CA MET A 259 -20.20 -12.35 -3.87
C MET A 259 -21.22 -12.19 -5.00
N ASP A 260 -22.32 -11.47 -4.75
CA ASP A 260 -23.26 -11.03 -5.80
C ASP A 260 -22.60 -9.95 -6.65
N ALA A 261 -21.83 -10.36 -7.66
CA ALA A 261 -21.07 -9.46 -8.51
C ALA A 261 -21.96 -8.43 -9.23
N GLU A 262 -23.15 -8.82 -9.66
CA GLU A 262 -24.09 -7.92 -10.36
C GLU A 262 -24.75 -6.94 -9.41
N GLY A 263 -25.16 -7.38 -8.21
CA GLY A 263 -25.62 -6.48 -7.15
C GLY A 263 -24.54 -5.49 -6.74
N ILE A 264 -23.30 -5.94 -6.58
CA ILE A 264 -22.15 -5.09 -6.25
C ILE A 264 -21.89 -4.07 -7.36
N LYS A 265 -21.88 -4.48 -8.64
CA LYS A 265 -21.71 -3.55 -9.77
C LYS A 265 -22.83 -2.51 -9.81
N LYS A 266 -24.09 -2.92 -9.59
CA LYS A 266 -25.22 -1.99 -9.51
C LYS A 266 -25.04 -1.00 -8.36
N GLU A 267 -24.60 -1.47 -7.19
CA GLU A 267 -24.34 -0.62 -6.03
C GLU A 267 -23.19 0.38 -6.32
N VAL A 268 -22.17 -0.08 -7.04
CA VAL A 268 -21.05 0.74 -7.54
C VAL A 268 -21.53 1.83 -8.47
N MET A 269 -22.34 1.49 -9.48
CA MET A 269 -22.88 2.45 -10.43
C MET A 269 -23.87 3.43 -9.78
N LYS A 270 -24.70 2.93 -8.85
CA LYS A 270 -25.71 3.72 -8.13
C LYS A 270 -25.10 4.73 -7.17
N ASN A 271 -24.07 4.34 -6.43
CA ASN A 271 -23.35 5.21 -5.51
C ASN A 271 -22.17 5.93 -6.17
N ASN A 272 -22.03 5.76 -7.49
CA ASN A 272 -20.93 6.25 -8.31
C ASN A 272 -19.52 5.98 -7.75
N VAL A 273 -19.34 4.96 -6.89
CA VAL A 273 -18.19 4.53 -6.03
C VAL A 273 -17.38 5.63 -5.31
N LEU A 274 -17.49 6.90 -5.70
CA LEU A 274 -16.58 7.99 -5.44
C LEU A 274 -17.22 9.39 -5.66
N HIS A 275 -18.56 9.53 -5.70
CA HIS A 275 -19.18 10.87 -5.64
C HIS A 275 -18.96 11.62 -4.31
N LEU A 276 -18.14 11.04 -3.43
CA LEU A 276 -17.62 11.67 -2.22
C LEU A 276 -16.53 12.71 -2.50
N ALA A 277 -16.01 12.82 -3.73
CA ALA A 277 -15.20 13.98 -4.10
C ALA A 277 -16.05 15.27 -4.09
N ASP A 278 -17.29 15.21 -4.59
CA ASP A 278 -18.19 16.38 -4.64
C ASP A 278 -18.81 16.68 -3.28
N GLU A 279 -19.32 15.69 -2.56
CA GLU A 279 -19.96 15.93 -1.25
C GLU A 279 -18.94 16.29 -0.16
N ALA A 280 -17.73 15.73 -0.17
CA ALA A 280 -16.69 16.10 0.81
C ALA A 280 -16.03 17.45 0.45
N ALA A 281 -15.91 17.80 -0.83
CA ALA A 281 -15.51 19.14 -1.24
C ALA A 281 -16.58 20.17 -0.87
N GLN A 282 -17.86 19.89 -1.10
CA GLN A 282 -18.98 20.76 -0.71
C GLN A 282 -19.07 20.95 0.81
N ASN A 283 -18.92 19.88 1.59
CA ASN A 283 -18.93 19.95 3.06
C ASN A 283 -17.67 20.63 3.65
N ALA A 284 -16.51 20.50 3.01
CA ALA A 284 -15.30 21.23 3.39
C ALA A 284 -15.39 22.73 3.04
N THR A 285 -16.03 23.06 1.91
CA THR A 285 -16.30 24.44 1.47
C THR A 285 -17.27 25.13 2.42
N ALA A 286 -18.31 24.41 2.88
CA ALA A 286 -19.27 24.89 3.88
C ALA A 286 -18.65 25.12 5.27
N ALA A 287 -17.60 24.37 5.63
CA ALA A 287 -16.91 24.49 6.92
C ALA A 287 -15.74 25.49 6.93
N THR A 288 -15.19 25.85 5.76
CA THR A 288 -13.97 26.70 5.66
C THR A 288 -14.18 27.99 4.86
N GLY A 289 -15.28 28.14 4.12
CA GLY A 289 -15.57 29.33 3.31
C GLY A 289 -14.66 29.51 2.10
N ILE A 290 -13.84 28.52 1.74
CA ILE A 290 -12.90 28.60 0.61
C ILE A 290 -13.48 27.82 -0.57
N VAL A 291 -13.85 28.56 -1.62
CA VAL A 291 -14.37 28.03 -2.90
C VAL A 291 -13.28 27.23 -3.62
N PRO A 292 -13.56 26.03 -4.18
CA PRO A 292 -12.60 25.31 -5.00
C PRO A 292 -12.32 26.09 -6.29
N ILE A 293 -11.05 26.25 -6.63
CA ILE A 293 -10.64 26.71 -7.96
C ILE A 293 -10.92 25.58 -8.95
N SER A 294 -11.83 25.81 -9.88
CA SER A 294 -12.13 24.92 -11.01
C SER A 294 -10.94 24.85 -11.96
N PHE A 295 -10.58 23.63 -12.38
CA PHE A 295 -9.77 23.40 -13.59
C PHE A 295 -10.62 23.56 -14.84
#